data_AF-A0A2A2IFL4-F1
#
_entry.id   AF-A0A2A2IFL4-F1
#
_cell.length_a   1.000
_cell.length_b   1.000
_cell.length_c   1.000
_cell.angle_alpha   90.00
_cell.angle_beta   90.00
_cell.angle_gamma   90.00
#
_symmetry.space_group_name_H-M   'P 1'
#
loop_
_entity.id
_entity.type
_entity.pdbx_description
1 polymer ?
#
loop_
_entity_poly.entity_id
_entity_poly.type
_entity_poly.pdbx_seq_one_letter_code
_entity_poly.pdbx_strand_id
1 'polypeptide(L)' 'MSLVKIDLYGGKYTALHDEGHGGVTVLRYGEAWRNETGDGFILAMIQEIISLREELEIARETGNEREALAYERGLIGGTK' A
#
# COMPACT_ATOMS: atom_id res chain seq x y z
N MET A 1 -20.86 5.25 -0.32
CA MET A 1 -19.73 5.84 0.42
C MET A 1 -18.78 4.71 0.75
N SER A 2 -17.51 4.84 0.38
CA SER A 2 -16.47 3.83 0.57
C SER A 2 -15.53 4.34 1.67
N LEU A 3 -15.14 3.43 2.56
CA LEU A 3 -14.23 3.70 3.67
C LEU A 3 -12.96 2.89 3.41
N VAL A 4 -11.84 3.57 3.25
CA VAL A 4 -10.54 2.92 3.14
C VAL A 4 -9.98 2.75 4.55
N LYS A 5 -9.60 1.52 4.88
CA LYS A 5 -8.99 1.17 6.16
C LYS A 5 -7.56 0.67 5.93
N ILE A 6 -6.62 1.26 6.65
CA ILE A 6 -5.21 0.85 6.64
C ILE A 6 -4.81 0.51 8.08
N ASP A 7 -4.41 -0.74 8.31
CA ASP A 7 -3.90 -1.20 9.59
C ASP A 7 -2.36 -1.23 9.57
N LEU A 8 -1.74 -0.55 10.52
CA LEU A 8 -0.29 -0.41 10.61
C LEU A 8 0.24 -1.14 11.86
N TYR A 9 1.42 -1.75 11.73
CA TYR A 9 2.06 -2.55 12.78
C TYR A 9 1.11 -3.56 13.45
N GLY A 10 0.35 -4.30 12.64
CA GLY A 10 -0.60 -5.30 13.15
C GLY A 10 -1.76 -4.71 13.95
N GLY A 11 -2.19 -3.48 13.64
CA GLY A 11 -3.35 -2.83 14.26
C GLY A 11 -3.03 -1.95 15.47
N LYS A 12 -1.75 -1.67 15.74
CA LYS A 12 -1.37 -0.66 16.74
C LYS A 12 -1.91 0.72 16.35
N TYR A 13 -1.85 1.05 15.06
CA TYR A 13 -2.49 2.22 14.49
C TYR A 13 -3.42 1.79 13.36
N THR A 14 -4.55 2.48 13.23
CA THR A 14 -5.49 2.26 12.12
C THR A 14 -5.88 3.62 11.55
N ALA A 15 -5.69 3.82 10.24
CA ALA A 15 -6.18 4.99 9.52
C ALA A 15 -7.48 4.63 8.81
N LEU A 16 -8.51 5.45 9.03
CA LEU A 16 -9.81 5.37 8.37
C LEU A 16 -9.98 6.61 7.51
N HIS A 17 -10.07 6.45 6.20
CA HIS A 17 -10.33 7.54 5.27
C HIS A 17 -11.74 7.41 4.69
N ASP A 18 -12.56 8.45 4.89
CA ASP A 18 -13.86 8.58 4.25
C ASP A 18 -13.68 9.27 2.90
N GLU A 19 -13.74 8.49 1.82
CA GLU A 19 -13.57 8.99 0.45
C GLU A 19 -14.71 9.92 0.02
N GLY A 20 -15.87 9.86 0.69
CA GLY A 20 -17.04 10.69 0.36
C GLY A 20 -16.96 12.11 0.93
N HIS A 21 -16.33 12.28 2.10
CA HIS A 21 -16.25 13.56 2.81
C HIS A 21 -14.82 14.10 2.95
N GLY A 22 -13.81 13.33 2.57
CA GLY A 22 -12.40 13.69 2.72
C GLY A 22 -11.88 13.60 4.16
N GLY A 23 -12.68 13.05 5.08
CA GLY A 23 -12.32 12.92 6.48
C GLY A 23 -11.26 11.83 6.69
N VAL A 24 -10.38 12.04 7.66
CA VAL A 24 -9.46 11.02 8.17
C VAL A 24 -9.70 10.87 9.66
N THR A 25 -9.69 9.63 10.15
CA THR A 25 -9.75 9.32 11.57
C THR A 25 -8.67 8.30 11.87
N VAL A 26 -7.89 8.55 12.92
CA VAL A 26 -6.84 7.64 13.35
C VAL A 26 -7.23 6.99 14.67
N LEU A 27 -7.08 5.67 14.74
CA LEU A 27 -7.21 4.91 15.98
C LEU A 27 -5.82 4.47 16.46
N ARG A 28 -5.64 4.41 17.79
CA ARG A 28 -4.48 3.79 18.43
C ARG A 28 -4.99 2.71 19.37
N TYR A 29 -4.60 1.46 19.10
CA TYR A 29 -5.16 0.28 19.79
C TYR A 29 -6.70 0.24 19.78
N GLY A 30 -7.31 0.60 18.64
CA GLY A 30 -8.77 0.60 18.46
C GLY A 30 -9.50 1.83 19.01
N GLU A 31 -8.84 2.69 19.79
CA GLU A 31 -9.45 3.89 20.37
C GLU A 31 -9.15 5.13 19.54
N ALA A 32 -10.14 6.05 19.43
CA ALA A 32 -9.98 7.30 18.69
C ALA A 32 -8.81 8.12 19.22
N TRP A 33 -7.86 8.44 18.35
CA TRP A 33 -6.61 9.06 18.73
C TRP A 33 -6.62 10.53 18.35
N ARG A 34 -6.72 11.41 19.35
CA ARG A 34 -6.93 12.86 19.16
C ARG A 34 -5.73 13.63 18.61
N ASN A 35 -4.54 13.02 18.57
CA ASN A 35 -3.33 13.64 18.02
C ASN A 35 -2.86 12.83 16.82
N GLU A 36 -3.47 13.11 15.68
CA GLU A 36 -3.24 12.41 14.40
C GLU A 36 -1.86 12.72 13.81
N THR A 37 -1.18 13.73 14.33
CA THR A 37 0.17 14.15 13.93
C THR A 37 1.28 13.57 14.80
N GLY A 38 1.00 12.57 15.63
CA GLY A 38 2.05 12.00 16.48
C GLY A 38 3.13 11.29 15.66
N ASP A 39 4.40 11.61 15.93
CA ASP A 39 5.58 11.09 15.22
C ASP A 39 5.55 9.58 14.98
N GLY A 40 5.03 8.80 15.94
CA GLY A 40 4.95 7.34 15.82
C GLY A 40 3.99 6.84 14.74
N PHE A 41 2.87 7.53 14.49
CA PHE A 41 1.95 7.16 13.42
C PHE A 41 2.47 7.63 12.06
N ILE A 42 3.02 8.84 11.99
CA ILE A 42 3.67 9.34 10.78
C ILE A 42 4.83 8.42 10.38
N LEU A 43 5.66 8.01 11.35
CA LEU A 43 6.73 7.03 11.12
C LEU A 43 6.17 5.70 10.62
N ALA A 44 5.08 5.19 11.20
CA ALA A 44 4.43 3.97 10.74
C ALA A 44 3.99 4.08 9.27
N MET A 45 3.37 5.20 8.89
CA MET A 45 2.97 5.48 7.52
C MET A 45 4.17 5.58 6.56
N ILE A 46 5.25 6.23 6.98
CA ILE A 46 6.48 6.34 6.16
C ILE A 46 7.06 4.95 5.91
N GLN A 47 7.15 4.11 6.93
CA GLN A 47 7.67 2.75 6.79
C GLN A 47 6.79 1.89 5.89
N GLU A 48 5.46 1.99 6.01
CA GLU A 48 4.53 1.31 5.12
C GLU A 48 4.73 1.73 3.67
N ILE A 49 4.86 3.03 3.39
CA ILE A 49 5.12 3.54 2.04
C ILE A 49 6.44 3.03 1.47
N ILE A 50 7.49 2.92 2.29
CA ILE A 50 8.78 2.36 1.87
C ILE A 50 8.61 0.89 1.49
N SER A 51 7.97 0.07 2.35
CA SER A 51 7.71 -1.35 2.08
C SER A 51 6.93 -1.54 0.78
N LEU A 52 5.85 -0.79 0.61
CA LEU A 52 5.02 -0.85 -0.60
C LEU A 52 5.78 -0.46 -1.87
N ARG A 53 6.71 0.49 -1.78
CA ARG A 53 7.56 0.89 -2.92
C ARG A 53 8.57 -0.20 -3.27
N GLU A 54 9.18 -0.84 -2.28
CA GLU A 54 10.10 -1.96 -2.48
C GLU A 54 9.37 -3.16 -3.10
N GLU A 55 8.20 -3.52 -2.56
CA GLU A 55 7.37 -4.60 -3.09
C GLU A 55 6.90 -4.32 -4.53
N LEU A 56 6.51 -3.08 -4.83
CA LEU A 56 6.13 -2.68 -6.18
C LEU A 56 7.29 -2.81 -7.16
N GLU A 57 8.50 -2.45 -6.76
CA GLU A 57 9.68 -2.57 -7.61
C GLU A 57 10.01 -4.04 -7.90
N ILE A 58 10.03 -4.88 -6.87
CA ILE A 58 10.24 -6.33 -7.02
C ILE A 58 9.17 -6.94 -7.96
N ALA A 59 7.91 -6.53 -7.78
CA ALA A 59 6.81 -7.01 -8.61
C ALA A 59 6.98 -6.60 -10.08
N ARG A 60 7.47 -5.37 -10.34
CA ARG A 60 7.76 -4.88 -11.70
C ARG A 60 8.90 -5.63 -12.35
N GLU A 61 10.02 -5.80 -11.64
CA GLU A 61 11.17 -6.56 -12.14
C GLU A 61 10.76 -7.99 -12.49
N THR A 62 10.06 -8.66 -11.58
CA THR A 62 9.55 -10.02 -11.79
C THR A 62 8.58 -10.08 -12.98
N GLY A 63 7.73 -9.06 -13.15
CA GLY A 63 6.81 -8.95 -14.29
C GLY A 63 7.56 -8.85 -15.62
N ASN A 64 8.56 -7.97 -15.68
CA ASN A 64 9.40 -7.76 -16.87
C ASN A 64 10.19 -9.03 -17.24
N GLU A 65 10.76 -9.72 -16.26
CA GLU A 65 11.47 -10.98 -16.49
C GLU A 65 10.54 -12.07 -17.05
N ARG A 66 9.33 -12.19 -16.50
CA ARG A 66 8.33 -13.15 -16.98
C ARG A 66 7.88 -12.83 -18.40
N GLU A 67 7.71 -11.55 -18.73
CA GLU A 67 7.37 -11.10 -20.07
C GLU A 67 8.49 -11.41 -21.07
N ALA A 68 9.74 -11.11 -20.72
CA ALA A 68 10.91 -11.45 -21.55
C ALA A 68 11.00 -12.96 -21.81
N LEU A 69 10.85 -13.79 -20.78
CA LEU A 69 10.85 -15.25 -20.92
C LEU A 69 9.68 -15.77 -21.76
N ALA A 70 8.49 -15.18 -21.63
CA ALA A 70 7.33 -15.54 -22.43
C ALA A 70 7.54 -15.20 -23.91
N TYR A 71 8.19 -14.07 -24.20
CA TYR A 71 8.57 -13.67 -25.55
C TYR A 71 9.62 -14.60 -26.16
N GLU A 72 10.70 -14.90 -25.42
CA GLU A 72 11.74 -15.86 -25.86
C GLU A 72 11.18 -17.26 -26.15
N ARG A 73 10.16 -17.68 -25.39
CA ARG A 73 9.46 -18.95 -25.57
C ARG A 73 8.39 -18.90 -26.66
N GLY A 74 8.19 -17.76 -27.32
CA GLY A 74 7.17 -17.57 -28.35
C GLY A 74 5.73 -17.72 -27.84
N LEU A 75 5.51 -17.59 -26.54
CA LEU A 75 4.20 -17.69 -25.90
C LEU A 75 3.40 -16.39 -26.06
N ILE A 76 4.10 -15.26 -26.18
CA ILE A 76 3.56 -13.95 -26.51
C ILE A 76 4.39 -13.36 -27.66
N GLY A 77 3.77 -12.51 -28.49
CA GLY A 77 4.42 -11.92 -29.66
C GLY A 77 4.28 -12.77 -30.93
N GLY A 78 3.12 -12.69 -31.58
CA GLY A 78 2.89 -13.08 -32.99
C GLY A 78 1.55 -12.50 -33.43
N THR A 79 1.33 -11.93 -34.62
CA THR A 79 1.90 -12.13 -35.96
C THR A 79 2.11 -10.76 -36.64
N LYS A 80 3.14 -10.63 -37.48
CA LYS A 80 2.99 -9.83 -38.70
C LYS A 80 2.23 -10.67 -39.72
#